data_AF-A0A4U9HQI9-F1
#
_entry.id   AF-A0A4U9HQI9-F1
#
_cell.length_a   1.000
_cell.length_b   1.000
_cell.length_c   1.000
_cell.angle_alpha   90.00
_cell.angle_beta   90.00
_cell.angle_gamma   90.00
#
_symmetry.space_group_name_H-M   'P 1'
#
loop_
_entity.id
_entity.type
_entity.pdbx_description
1 polymer ?
#
loop_
_entity_poly.entity_id
_entity_poly.type
_entity_poly.pdbx_seq_one_letter_code
_entity_poly.pdbx_strand_id
1 'polypeptide(L)'
;MLLLLLPVQVMVFHGFSLSSLVANLVAVPLVTFVSVPLILLGMCLHLGLWPLAEHLVWRLADGSLSLLFGFLTSLPDGWIGVDKRWLWLTLLPWAAIIAWRMRGARTYPVVCVSALVLAASPLWRTNKTEGWSVHMLDVGQGLAMVIERQGKAILYDTGPAWPGGDSAQQVIIPWLRWHHLRPEGVIVSHEHLDHIGGLASLRQAWPNMWIRSPLRQKGHDACFRGERWQWQG
;
A
#
# COMPACT_ATOMS: atom_id res chain seq x y z
N MET A 1 -15.26 11.64 5.60
CA MET A 1 -15.11 10.71 4.44
C MET A 1 -14.13 9.59 4.73
N LEU A 2 -12.90 9.87 5.18
CA LEU A 2 -11.90 8.84 5.50
C LEU A 2 -12.48 7.68 6.33
N LEU A 3 -13.00 7.95 7.54
CA LEU A 3 -13.51 6.92 8.45
C LEU A 3 -14.65 6.07 7.87
N LEU A 4 -15.48 6.65 7.00
CA LEU A 4 -16.64 5.96 6.43
C LEU A 4 -16.26 5.11 5.22
N LEU A 5 -15.18 5.48 4.51
CA LEU A 5 -14.65 4.76 3.37
C LEU A 5 -13.51 3.80 3.75
N LEU A 6 -13.12 3.75 5.03
CA LEU A 6 -12.08 2.84 5.52
C LEU A 6 -12.25 1.38 5.04
N PRO A 7 -13.44 0.77 5.04
CA PRO A 7 -13.58 -0.61 4.56
C PRO A 7 -13.19 -0.77 3.09
N VAL A 8 -13.63 0.17 2.23
CA VAL A 8 -13.32 0.15 0.80
C VAL A 8 -11.83 0.45 0.58
N GLN A 9 -11.30 1.45 1.27
CA GLN A 9 -9.89 1.82 1.16
C GLN A 9 -8.98 0.66 1.57
N VAL A 10 -9.24 0.05 2.73
CA VAL A 10 -8.43 -1.07 3.22
C VAL A 10 -8.60 -2.31 2.35
N MET A 11 -9.80 -2.58 1.84
CA MET A 11 -10.04 -3.72 0.96
C MET A 11 -9.30 -3.61 -0.38
N VAL A 12 -9.21 -2.39 -0.95
CA VAL A 12 -8.58 -2.16 -2.26
C VAL A 12 -7.07 -1.94 -2.13
N PHE A 13 -6.64 -1.19 -1.11
CA PHE A 13 -5.25 -0.74 -0.98
C PHE A 13 -4.48 -1.41 0.16
N HIS A 14 -5.10 -2.31 0.94
CA HIS A 14 -4.48 -3.01 2.06
C HIS A 14 -3.98 -2.08 3.20
N GLY A 15 -4.50 -0.86 3.27
CA GLY A 15 -4.09 0.14 4.27
C GLY A 15 -4.81 1.47 4.11
N PHE A 16 -4.43 2.43 4.93
CA PHE A 16 -4.90 3.81 4.87
C PHE A 16 -3.79 4.77 5.28
N SER A 17 -3.89 6.04 4.89
CA SER A 17 -2.89 7.07 5.23
C SER A 17 -3.44 8.10 6.20
N LEU A 18 -2.76 8.30 7.33
CA LEU A 18 -3.12 9.38 8.27
C LEU A 18 -2.77 10.76 7.70
N SER A 19 -1.66 10.85 6.97
CA SER A 19 -1.24 12.07 6.27
C SER A 19 -2.30 12.52 5.25
N SER A 20 -3.15 11.61 4.76
CA SER A 20 -4.27 11.95 3.87
C SER A 20 -5.28 12.91 4.48
N LEU A 21 -5.44 12.97 5.81
CA LEU A 21 -6.34 13.93 6.45
C LEU A 21 -5.88 15.37 6.22
N VAL A 22 -4.61 15.62 6.53
CA VAL A 22 -3.96 16.92 6.39
C VAL A 22 -3.81 17.26 4.90
N ALA A 23 -3.38 16.29 4.09
CA ALA A 23 -3.28 16.45 2.65
C ALA A 23 -4.62 16.87 2.04
N ASN A 24 -5.71 16.15 2.31
CA ASN A 24 -7.02 16.49 1.73
C ASN A 24 -7.60 17.80 2.26
N LEU A 25 -7.30 18.19 3.51
CA LEU A 25 -7.75 19.47 4.07
C LEU A 25 -7.19 20.67 3.28
N VAL A 26 -5.97 20.56 2.76
CA VAL A 26 -5.32 21.61 1.95
C VAL A 26 -5.56 21.40 0.46
N ALA A 27 -5.37 20.18 -0.03
CA ALA A 27 -5.45 19.84 -1.44
C ALA A 27 -6.86 20.04 -2.01
N VAL A 28 -7.90 19.56 -1.33
CA VAL A 28 -9.27 19.62 -1.87
C VAL A 28 -9.72 21.06 -2.09
N PRO A 29 -9.62 21.99 -1.10
CA PRO A 29 -9.99 23.38 -1.34
C PRO A 29 -9.12 24.06 -2.41
N LEU A 30 -7.80 23.85 -2.39
CA LEU A 30 -6.90 24.49 -3.34
C LEU A 30 -7.14 24.00 -4.78
N VAL A 31 -7.34 22.71 -4.98
CA VAL A 31 -7.66 22.17 -6.30
C VAL A 31 -9.05 22.63 -6.75
N THR A 32 -10.05 22.55 -5.88
CA THR A 32 -11.45 22.84 -6.24
C THR A 32 -11.70 24.31 -6.51
N PHE A 33 -11.14 25.22 -5.69
CA PHE A 33 -11.44 26.65 -5.77
C PHE A 33 -10.37 27.47 -6.49
N VAL A 34 -9.17 26.93 -6.72
CA VAL A 34 -8.07 27.65 -7.38
C VAL A 34 -7.64 26.94 -8.64
N SER A 35 -7.13 25.71 -8.53
CA SER A 35 -6.48 25.04 -9.68
C SER A 35 -7.47 24.74 -10.81
N VAL A 36 -8.60 24.09 -10.50
CA VAL A 36 -9.61 23.73 -11.52
C VAL A 36 -10.22 24.98 -12.18
N PRO A 37 -10.67 26.01 -11.44
CA PRO A 37 -11.16 27.24 -12.07
C PRO A 37 -10.12 27.92 -12.97
N LEU A 38 -8.83 27.96 -12.56
CA LEU A 38 -7.76 28.52 -13.39
C LEU A 38 -7.54 27.70 -14.66
N ILE A 39 -7.52 26.36 -14.57
CA ILE A 39 -7.37 25.49 -15.73
C ILE A 39 -8.55 25.70 -16.71
N LEU A 40 -9.78 25.69 -16.21
CA LEU A 40 -10.97 25.92 -17.04
C LEU A 40 -10.95 27.32 -17.69
N LEU A 41 -10.55 28.35 -16.95
CA LEU A 41 -10.37 29.69 -17.49
C LEU A 41 -9.28 29.73 -18.57
N GLY A 42 -8.15 29.07 -18.35
CA GLY A 42 -7.07 28.94 -19.33
C GLY A 42 -7.56 28.29 -20.63
N MET A 43 -8.36 27.22 -20.52
CA MET A 43 -9.00 26.58 -21.67
C MET A 43 -9.97 27.52 -22.41
N CYS A 44 -10.75 28.35 -21.70
CA CYS A 44 -11.62 29.35 -22.32
C CYS A 44 -10.84 30.47 -23.01
N LEU A 45 -9.76 30.97 -22.39
CA LEU A 45 -8.93 32.04 -22.93
C LEU A 45 -8.17 31.61 -24.20
N HIS A 46 -7.80 30.33 -24.28
CA HIS A 46 -7.21 29.73 -25.48
C HIS A 46 -8.12 29.89 -26.70
N LEU A 47 -9.44 29.80 -26.53
CA LEU A 47 -10.42 30.02 -27.61
C LEU A 47 -10.56 31.49 -28.02
N GLY A 48 -10.26 32.42 -27.11
CA GLY A 48 -10.52 33.85 -27.29
C GLY A 48 -9.42 34.62 -28.01
N LEU A 49 -8.26 34.01 -28.32
CA LEU A 49 -7.06 34.68 -28.86
C LEU A 49 -6.45 35.75 -27.92
N TRP A 50 -6.41 35.50 -26.61
CA TRP A 50 -5.78 36.39 -25.60
C TRP A 50 -4.48 35.78 -25.03
N PRO A 51 -3.38 35.71 -25.80
CA PRO A 51 -2.21 34.90 -25.45
C PRO A 51 -1.52 35.33 -24.15
N LEU A 52 -1.53 36.63 -23.82
CA LEU A 52 -0.90 37.14 -22.60
C LEU A 52 -1.70 36.75 -21.35
N ALA A 53 -3.04 36.85 -21.42
CA ALA A 53 -3.95 36.48 -20.33
C ALA A 53 -3.95 34.95 -20.13
N GLU A 54 -3.97 34.20 -21.23
CA GLU A 54 -3.84 32.74 -21.22
C GLU A 54 -2.57 32.31 -20.50
N HIS A 55 -1.41 32.86 -20.90
CA HIS A 55 -0.14 32.47 -20.33
C HIS A 55 -0.04 32.80 -18.84
N LEU A 56 -0.60 33.95 -18.40
CA LEU A 56 -0.67 34.29 -16.98
C LEU A 56 -1.51 33.28 -16.20
N VAL A 57 -2.69 32.91 -16.71
CA VAL A 57 -3.58 31.95 -16.06
C VAL A 57 -2.93 30.56 -15.96
N TRP A 58 -2.24 30.11 -17.01
CA TRP A 58 -1.49 28.85 -16.97
C TRP A 58 -0.36 28.87 -15.94
N ARG A 59 0.40 29.98 -15.84
CA ARG A 59 1.43 30.12 -14.80
C ARG A 59 0.83 30.07 -13.39
N LEU A 60 -0.35 30.66 -13.19
CA LEU A 60 -1.03 30.62 -11.90
C LEU A 60 -1.52 29.20 -11.57
N ALA A 61 -2.07 28.47 -12.54
CA ALA A 61 -2.51 27.10 -12.38
C ALA A 61 -1.33 26.16 -12.06
N ASP A 62 -0.23 26.29 -12.79
CA ASP A 62 1.00 25.52 -12.56
C ASP A 62 1.63 25.88 -11.20
N GLY A 63 1.66 27.18 -10.86
CA GLY A 63 2.12 27.65 -9.56
C GLY A 63 1.29 27.11 -8.40
N SER A 64 -0.04 27.03 -8.54
CA SER A 64 -0.90 26.45 -7.51
C SER A 64 -0.65 24.96 -7.32
N LEU A 65 -0.49 24.20 -8.41
CA LEU A 65 -0.16 22.77 -8.33
C LEU A 65 1.25 22.54 -7.81
N SER A 66 2.23 23.35 -8.20
CA SER A 66 3.61 23.28 -7.71
C SER A 66 3.68 23.53 -6.20
N LEU A 67 2.95 24.54 -5.70
CA LEU A 67 2.83 24.80 -4.28
C LEU A 67 2.20 23.61 -3.55
N LEU A 68 1.15 23.02 -4.14
CA LEU A 68 0.51 21.83 -3.58
C LEU A 68 1.49 20.64 -3.51
N PHE A 69 2.21 20.34 -4.58
CA PHE A 69 3.16 19.23 -4.60
C PHE A 69 4.33 19.44 -3.65
N GLY A 70 4.83 20.67 -3.53
CA GLY A 70 5.83 21.02 -2.52
C GLY A 70 5.32 20.78 -1.09
N PHE A 71 4.06 21.13 -0.82
CA PHE A 71 3.42 20.81 0.46
C PHE A 71 3.28 19.29 0.67
N LEU A 72 2.75 18.55 -0.31
CA LEU A 72 2.51 17.11 -0.19
C LEU A 72 3.80 16.32 0.02
N THR A 73 4.88 16.71 -0.64
CA THR A 73 6.21 16.06 -0.49
C THR A 73 6.86 16.35 0.86
N SER A 74 6.46 17.44 1.54
CA SER A 74 6.92 17.76 2.89
C SER A 74 6.20 16.96 4.00
N LEU A 75 5.07 16.30 3.67
CA LEU A 75 4.34 15.50 4.65
C LEU A 75 5.11 14.20 4.96
N PRO A 76 5.08 13.75 6.23
CA PRO A 76 5.69 12.48 6.60
C PRO A 76 4.94 11.31 5.94
N ASP A 77 5.64 10.19 5.77
CA ASP A 77 5.00 8.93 5.44
C ASP A 77 4.00 8.56 6.55
N GLY A 78 2.73 8.50 6.17
CA GLY A 78 1.62 8.23 7.07
C GLY A 78 0.91 6.94 6.74
N TRP A 79 1.49 6.07 5.90
CA TRP A 79 0.86 4.83 5.47
C TRP A 79 0.81 3.80 6.59
N ILE A 80 -0.40 3.35 6.92
CA ILE A 80 -0.65 2.29 7.88
C ILE A 80 -1.23 1.10 7.12
N GLY A 81 -0.40 0.07 6.98
CA GLY A 81 -0.84 -1.22 6.44
C GLY A 81 -1.78 -1.92 7.42
N VAL A 82 -2.83 -2.54 6.89
CA VAL A 82 -3.81 -3.30 7.66
C VAL A 82 -3.73 -4.76 7.23
N ASP A 83 -3.67 -5.67 8.19
CA ASP A 83 -3.73 -7.10 7.94
C ASP A 83 -5.18 -7.49 7.58
N LYS A 84 -5.37 -8.46 6.68
CA LYS A 84 -6.70 -8.96 6.30
C LYS A 84 -7.52 -9.39 7.53
N ARG A 85 -6.88 -9.89 8.58
CA ARG A 85 -7.55 -10.32 9.82
C ARG A 85 -8.21 -9.17 10.58
N TRP A 86 -7.75 -7.93 10.36
CA TRP A 86 -8.31 -6.72 10.95
C TRP A 86 -9.30 -6.00 10.03
N LEU A 87 -9.53 -6.49 8.80
CA LEU A 87 -10.41 -5.82 7.83
C LEU A 87 -11.79 -5.50 8.42
N TRP A 88 -12.40 -6.42 9.16
CA TRP A 88 -13.74 -6.21 9.71
C TRP A 88 -13.77 -5.09 10.78
N LEU A 89 -12.65 -4.71 11.43
CA LEU A 89 -12.59 -3.56 12.35
C LEU A 89 -12.91 -2.25 11.64
N THR A 90 -12.64 -2.17 10.34
CA THR A 90 -12.92 -0.97 9.55
C THR A 90 -14.41 -0.64 9.46
N LEU A 91 -15.28 -1.61 9.80
CA LEU A 91 -16.74 -1.43 9.87
C LEU A 91 -17.21 -0.80 11.20
N LEU A 92 -16.33 -0.68 12.20
CA LEU A 92 -16.69 -0.11 13.51
C LEU A 92 -17.27 1.31 13.43
N PRO A 93 -16.78 2.25 12.60
CA PRO A 93 -17.40 3.57 12.45
C PRO A 93 -18.86 3.48 12.00
N TRP A 94 -19.18 2.57 11.08
CA TRP A 94 -20.56 2.32 10.64
C TRP A 94 -21.41 1.70 11.74
N ALA A 95 -20.88 0.67 12.42
CA ALA A 95 -21.55 0.04 13.55
C ALA A 95 -21.86 1.04 14.68
N ALA A 96 -20.93 1.95 14.97
CA ALA A 96 -21.09 3.00 15.98
C ALA A 96 -22.21 3.99 15.61
N ILE A 97 -22.28 4.41 14.35
CA ILE A 97 -23.36 5.30 13.87
C ILE A 97 -24.72 4.63 14.00
N ILE A 98 -24.83 3.35 13.61
CA ILE A 98 -26.08 2.57 13.72
C ILE A 98 -26.46 2.41 15.19
N ALA A 99 -25.52 1.99 16.04
CA ALA A 99 -25.77 1.81 17.47
C ALA A 99 -26.19 3.13 18.14
N TRP A 100 -25.57 4.26 17.79
CA TRP A 100 -25.96 5.57 18.30
C TRP A 100 -27.37 5.97 17.83
N ARG A 101 -27.66 5.86 16.52
CA ARG A 101 -28.98 6.20 15.95
C ARG A 101 -30.13 5.36 16.52
N MET A 102 -29.88 4.09 16.81
CA MET A 102 -30.87 3.15 17.32
C MET A 102 -30.93 3.12 18.86
N ARG A 103 -30.14 3.97 19.55
CA ARG A 103 -29.93 3.89 21.01
C ARG A 103 -29.49 2.50 21.48
N GLY A 104 -28.81 1.75 20.62
CA GLY A 104 -28.47 0.33 20.78
C GLY A 104 -27.71 0.02 22.05
N ALA A 105 -26.82 0.92 22.51
CA ALA A 105 -26.12 0.73 23.79
C ALA A 105 -27.05 0.70 25.01
N ARG A 106 -28.20 1.39 24.94
CA ARG A 106 -29.19 1.44 26.01
C ARG A 106 -30.28 0.37 25.83
N THR A 107 -30.69 0.12 24.59
CA THR A 107 -31.77 -0.82 24.26
C THR A 107 -31.29 -2.28 24.16
N TYR A 108 -30.05 -2.50 23.68
CA TYR A 108 -29.48 -3.82 23.38
C TYR A 108 -28.01 -3.95 23.84
N PRO A 109 -27.69 -3.70 25.12
CA PRO A 109 -26.30 -3.68 25.62
C PRO A 109 -25.56 -5.01 25.38
N VAL A 110 -26.25 -6.15 25.50
CA VAL A 110 -25.68 -7.49 25.27
C VAL A 110 -25.21 -7.66 23.82
N VAL A 111 -25.92 -7.08 22.85
CA VAL A 111 -25.54 -7.14 21.43
C VAL A 111 -24.27 -6.31 21.19
N CYS A 112 -24.19 -5.12 21.78
CA CYS A 112 -23.01 -4.26 21.66
C CYS A 112 -21.77 -4.92 22.29
N VAL A 113 -21.91 -5.52 23.47
CA VAL A 113 -20.81 -6.24 24.14
C VAL A 113 -20.40 -7.48 23.33
N SER A 114 -21.36 -8.28 22.86
CA SER A 114 -21.07 -9.43 22.00
C SER A 114 -20.33 -9.04 20.72
N ALA A 115 -20.74 -7.95 20.07
CA ALA A 115 -20.07 -7.42 18.88
C ALA A 115 -18.62 -6.99 19.19
N LEU A 116 -18.37 -6.36 20.33
CA LEU A 116 -17.03 -5.98 20.77
C LEU A 116 -16.15 -7.21 21.08
N VAL A 117 -16.72 -8.26 21.68
CA VAL A 117 -16.00 -9.51 21.95
C VAL A 117 -15.65 -10.23 20.63
N LEU A 118 -16.59 -10.29 19.69
CA LEU A 118 -16.34 -10.84 18.35
C LEU A 118 -15.27 -10.02 17.60
N ALA A 119 -15.24 -8.71 17.82
CA ALA A 119 -14.19 -7.85 17.32
C ALA A 119 -12.81 -8.20 17.91
N ALA A 120 -12.71 -8.66 19.15
CA ALA A 120 -11.43 -9.12 19.69
C ALA A 120 -10.95 -10.46 19.08
N SER A 121 -11.77 -11.16 18.29
CA SER A 121 -11.47 -12.54 17.83
C SER A 121 -10.14 -12.73 17.08
N PRO A 122 -9.61 -11.79 16.27
CA PRO A 122 -8.31 -11.99 15.62
C PRO A 122 -7.13 -12.06 16.59
N LEU A 123 -7.27 -11.56 17.81
CA LEU A 123 -6.22 -11.64 18.84
C LEU A 123 -5.99 -13.08 19.33
N TRP A 124 -6.99 -13.96 19.18
CA TRP A 124 -6.94 -15.33 19.69
C TRP A 124 -6.90 -16.40 18.60
N ARG A 125 -7.18 -16.03 17.33
CA ARG A 125 -7.16 -16.97 16.20
C ARG A 125 -5.83 -16.91 15.45
N THR A 126 -5.02 -17.96 15.61
CA THR A 126 -3.88 -18.20 14.72
C THR A 126 -4.37 -18.94 13.48
N ASN A 127 -4.30 -18.32 12.31
CA ASN A 127 -4.63 -18.98 11.06
C ASN A 127 -3.47 -19.91 10.70
N LYS A 128 -3.62 -21.22 10.93
CA LYS A 128 -2.67 -22.23 10.47
C LYS A 128 -3.16 -22.72 9.12
N THR A 129 -2.47 -22.36 8.05
CA THR A 129 -2.72 -22.93 6.72
C THR A 129 -2.08 -24.32 6.67
N GLU A 130 -2.90 -25.36 6.55
CA GLU A 130 -2.44 -26.72 6.27
C GLU A 130 -2.17 -26.85 4.76
N GLY A 131 -0.98 -26.44 4.31
CA GLY A 131 -0.59 -26.51 2.90
C GLY A 131 0.49 -25.51 2.51
N TRP A 132 0.93 -25.59 1.26
CA TRP A 132 1.75 -24.57 0.61
C TRP A 132 1.02 -24.03 -0.62
N SER A 133 1.32 -22.79 -0.97
CA SER A 133 0.75 -22.10 -2.13
C SER A 133 1.84 -21.31 -2.85
N VAL A 134 1.64 -21.06 -4.14
CA VAL A 134 2.48 -20.20 -4.95
C VAL A 134 1.61 -19.12 -5.56
N HIS A 135 2.03 -17.87 -5.39
CA HIS A 135 1.32 -16.69 -5.87
C HIS A 135 2.23 -15.95 -6.83
N MET A 136 1.76 -15.71 -8.06
CA MET A 136 2.44 -14.81 -8.99
C MET A 136 1.83 -13.43 -8.83
N LEU A 137 2.62 -12.46 -8.37
CA LEU A 137 2.17 -11.11 -8.14
C LEU A 137 2.26 -10.31 -9.44
N ASP A 138 1.21 -9.55 -9.74
CA ASP A 138 1.21 -8.64 -10.88
C ASP A 138 2.06 -7.41 -10.56
N VAL A 139 3.31 -7.43 -11.05
CA VAL A 139 4.29 -6.35 -10.88
C VAL A 139 4.57 -5.62 -12.20
N GLY A 140 3.71 -5.80 -13.20
CA GLY A 140 3.90 -5.29 -14.55
C GLY A 140 4.99 -6.06 -15.31
N GLN A 141 6.00 -5.35 -15.82
CA GLN A 141 7.10 -5.97 -16.54
C GLN A 141 8.07 -6.66 -15.57
N GLY A 142 8.26 -7.97 -15.69
CA GLY A 142 9.21 -8.73 -14.89
C GLY A 142 8.56 -9.91 -14.17
N LEU A 143 9.13 -10.31 -13.03
CA LEU A 143 8.64 -11.42 -12.24
C LEU A 143 8.69 -11.11 -10.73
N ALA A 144 7.64 -11.50 -10.02
CA ALA A 144 7.63 -11.64 -8.58
C ALA A 144 6.68 -12.78 -8.19
N MET A 145 7.23 -13.82 -7.57
CA MET A 145 6.43 -14.92 -7.04
C MET A 145 6.64 -15.06 -5.53
N VAL A 146 5.59 -15.46 -4.82
CA VAL A 146 5.63 -15.78 -3.39
C VAL A 146 5.25 -17.23 -3.19
N ILE A 147 6.15 -17.99 -2.60
CA ILE A 147 5.91 -19.35 -2.11
C ILE A 147 5.57 -19.23 -0.64
N GLU A 148 4.33 -19.55 -0.27
CA GLU A 148 3.80 -19.44 1.08
C GLU A 148 3.67 -20.83 1.72
N ARG A 149 4.07 -20.94 2.99
CA ARG A 149 3.80 -22.10 3.84
C ARG A 149 3.83 -21.70 5.31
N GLN A 150 2.82 -22.11 6.10
CA GLN A 150 2.75 -21.88 7.55
C GLN A 150 3.00 -20.41 7.98
N GLY A 151 2.48 -19.44 7.22
CA GLY A 151 2.66 -18.01 7.50
C GLY A 151 4.07 -17.47 7.19
N LYS A 152 4.93 -18.30 6.58
CA LYS A 152 6.25 -17.90 6.07
C LYS A 152 6.22 -17.82 4.56
N ALA A 153 7.12 -17.00 4.01
CA ALA A 153 7.23 -16.79 2.57
C ALA A 153 8.69 -16.89 2.08
N ILE A 154 8.88 -17.50 0.91
CA ILE A 154 10.05 -17.29 0.05
C ILE A 154 9.60 -16.53 -1.18
N LEU A 155 10.37 -15.51 -1.57
CA LEU A 155 10.17 -14.81 -2.83
C LEU A 155 11.06 -15.37 -3.93
N TYR A 156 10.56 -15.34 -5.16
CA TYR A 156 11.35 -15.55 -6.37
C TYR A 156 11.19 -14.32 -7.27
N ASP A 157 12.28 -13.58 -7.44
CA ASP A 157 12.34 -12.24 -8.02
C ASP A 157 11.46 -11.20 -7.30
N THR A 158 11.66 -9.93 -7.66
CA THR A 158 11.16 -8.76 -6.91
C THR A 158 10.56 -7.67 -7.80
N GLY A 159 10.40 -7.95 -9.10
CA GLY A 159 9.86 -7.00 -10.07
C GLY A 159 10.75 -5.77 -10.33
N PRO A 160 10.24 -4.82 -11.12
CA PRO A 160 10.96 -3.64 -11.57
C PRO A 160 11.14 -2.56 -10.51
N ALA A 161 12.13 -1.70 -10.73
CA ALA A 161 12.28 -0.41 -10.05
C ALA A 161 12.34 0.72 -11.08
N TRP A 162 11.94 1.92 -10.67
CA TRP A 162 11.91 3.13 -11.49
C TRP A 162 12.24 4.36 -10.62
N PRO A 163 12.46 5.55 -11.23
CA PRO A 163 12.73 6.76 -10.46
C PRO A 163 11.61 7.05 -9.45
N GLY A 164 11.94 6.98 -8.16
CA GLY A 164 11.01 7.28 -7.08
C GLY A 164 10.18 6.09 -6.56
N GLY A 165 10.40 4.85 -7.03
CA GLY A 165 9.70 3.69 -6.47
C GLY A 165 10.12 2.34 -7.04
N ASP A 166 9.57 1.28 -6.46
CA ASP A 166 9.77 -0.09 -6.92
C ASP A 166 8.56 -0.97 -6.63
N SER A 167 8.50 -2.11 -7.32
CA SER A 167 7.41 -3.07 -7.17
C SER A 167 7.33 -3.70 -5.78
N ALA A 168 8.44 -3.74 -5.04
CA ALA A 168 8.38 -4.23 -3.67
C ALA A 168 7.60 -3.29 -2.75
N GLN A 169 7.84 -1.98 -2.82
CA GLN A 169 7.10 -0.99 -2.04
C GLN A 169 5.64 -0.92 -2.43
N GLN A 170 5.33 -0.99 -3.73
CA GLN A 170 3.95 -0.80 -4.22
C GLN A 170 3.08 -2.05 -4.15
N VAL A 171 3.65 -3.23 -4.39
CA VAL A 171 2.88 -4.47 -4.55
C VAL A 171 3.26 -5.50 -3.49
N ILE A 172 4.54 -5.87 -3.42
CA ILE A 172 4.98 -7.06 -2.68
C ILE A 172 4.85 -6.86 -1.17
N ILE A 173 5.40 -5.77 -0.61
CA ILE A 173 5.37 -5.48 0.82
C ILE A 173 3.93 -5.34 1.33
N PRO A 174 3.05 -4.52 0.69
CA PRO A 174 1.65 -4.45 1.10
C PRO A 174 0.95 -5.80 1.03
N TRP A 175 1.20 -6.59 -0.01
CA TRP A 175 0.58 -7.90 -0.17
C TRP A 175 1.03 -8.90 0.91
N LEU A 176 2.33 -8.98 1.21
CA LEU A 176 2.84 -9.83 2.30
C LEU A 176 2.24 -9.44 3.66
N ARG A 177 2.14 -8.13 3.95
CA ARG A 177 1.53 -7.63 5.19
C ARG A 177 0.04 -7.94 5.25
N TRP A 178 -0.69 -7.77 4.14
CA TRP A 178 -2.11 -8.09 4.03
C TRP A 178 -2.39 -9.56 4.35
N HIS A 179 -1.56 -10.46 3.83
CA HIS A 179 -1.66 -11.91 4.02
C HIS A 179 -1.02 -12.42 5.32
N HIS A 180 -0.47 -11.54 6.15
CA HIS A 180 0.29 -11.89 7.34
C HIS A 180 1.48 -12.83 7.10
N LEU A 181 2.17 -12.65 5.99
CA LEU A 181 3.30 -13.47 5.63
C LEU A 181 4.60 -12.84 6.11
N ARG A 182 5.42 -13.64 6.78
CA ARG A 182 6.79 -13.25 7.14
C ARG A 182 7.75 -13.81 6.09
N PRO A 183 8.35 -12.96 5.24
CA PRO A 183 9.36 -13.42 4.31
C PRO A 183 10.61 -13.86 5.08
N GLU A 184 11.13 -15.03 4.69
CA GLU A 184 12.36 -15.61 5.25
C GLU A 184 13.49 -15.58 4.24
N GLY A 185 13.18 -15.62 2.94
CA GLY A 185 14.15 -15.57 1.88
C GLY A 185 13.66 -14.96 0.58
N VAL A 186 14.61 -14.54 -0.25
CA VAL A 186 14.38 -14.17 -1.65
C VAL A 186 15.43 -14.85 -2.53
N ILE A 187 14.97 -15.42 -3.63
CA ILE A 187 15.80 -15.97 -4.70
C ILE A 187 15.72 -14.98 -5.86
N VAL A 188 16.87 -14.45 -6.29
CA VAL A 188 16.97 -13.58 -7.46
C VAL A 188 17.55 -14.37 -8.60
N SER A 189 16.82 -14.44 -9.70
CA SER A 189 17.18 -15.22 -10.88
C SER A 189 18.38 -14.62 -11.62
N HIS A 190 18.38 -13.30 -11.85
CA HIS A 190 19.45 -12.55 -12.51
C HIS A 190 19.38 -11.05 -12.19
N GLU A 191 20.34 -10.28 -12.69
CA GLU A 191 20.56 -8.87 -12.31
C GLU A 191 19.75 -7.82 -13.07
N HIS A 192 18.88 -8.24 -14.01
CA HIS A 192 18.05 -7.27 -14.71
C HIS A 192 17.07 -6.58 -13.76
N LEU A 193 16.84 -5.30 -14.03
CA LEU A 193 16.12 -4.40 -13.14
C LEU A 193 14.67 -4.84 -12.89
N ASP A 194 14.05 -5.49 -13.87
CA ASP A 194 12.69 -6.09 -13.81
C ASP A 194 12.61 -7.36 -12.96
N HIS A 195 13.74 -7.85 -12.45
CA HIS A 195 13.81 -8.99 -11.52
C HIS A 195 14.36 -8.60 -10.15
N ILE A 196 15.44 -7.81 -10.10
CA ILE A 196 16.10 -7.42 -8.84
C ILE A 196 15.62 -6.09 -8.25
N GLY A 197 14.80 -5.33 -8.98
CA GLY A 197 14.49 -3.93 -8.68
C GLY A 197 13.95 -3.69 -7.27
N GLY A 198 13.06 -4.56 -6.77
CA GLY A 198 12.47 -4.46 -5.44
C GLY A 198 13.34 -4.95 -4.28
N LEU A 199 14.52 -5.55 -4.55
CA LEU A 199 15.33 -6.22 -3.52
C LEU A 199 15.76 -5.28 -2.38
N ALA A 200 16.16 -4.05 -2.71
CA ALA A 200 16.63 -3.08 -1.72
C ALA A 200 15.52 -2.73 -0.71
N SER A 201 14.31 -2.48 -1.20
CA SER A 201 13.14 -2.18 -0.37
C SER A 201 12.69 -3.36 0.47
N LEU A 202 12.74 -4.59 -0.08
CA LEU A 202 12.49 -5.80 0.72
C LEU A 202 13.50 -5.96 1.85
N ARG A 203 14.80 -5.72 1.59
CA ARG A 203 15.85 -5.82 2.61
C ARG A 203 15.71 -4.74 3.67
N GLN A 204 15.25 -3.55 3.31
CA GLN A 204 14.94 -2.50 4.28
C GLN A 204 13.77 -2.90 5.19
N ALA A 205 12.71 -3.50 4.61
CA ALA A 205 11.54 -3.96 5.37
C ALA A 205 11.82 -5.20 6.23
N TRP A 206 12.67 -6.12 5.75
CA TRP A 206 13.04 -7.37 6.42
C TRP A 206 14.57 -7.62 6.34
N PRO A 207 15.37 -6.98 7.21
CA PRO A 207 16.84 -7.05 7.16
C PRO A 207 17.44 -8.44 7.38
N ASN A 208 16.69 -9.34 8.03
CA ASN A 208 17.14 -10.69 8.39
C ASN A 208 16.78 -11.75 7.32
N MET A 209 16.17 -11.35 6.21
CA MET A 209 15.83 -12.25 5.11
C MET A 209 17.12 -12.70 4.40
N TRP A 210 17.28 -14.00 4.16
CA TRP A 210 18.40 -14.48 3.34
C TRP A 210 18.16 -14.15 1.87
N ILE A 211 19.23 -13.94 1.13
CA ILE A 211 19.18 -13.64 -0.31
C ILE A 211 19.97 -14.71 -1.02
N ARG A 212 19.40 -15.38 -2.02
CA ARG A 212 20.09 -16.34 -2.87
C ARG A 212 20.13 -15.84 -4.30
N SER A 213 21.29 -15.90 -4.95
CA SER A 213 21.38 -15.57 -6.38
C SER A 213 22.61 -16.18 -7.04
N PRO A 214 22.64 -16.26 -8.39
CA PRO A 214 23.84 -16.68 -9.11
C PRO A 214 24.89 -15.56 -9.25
N LEU A 215 24.63 -14.36 -8.74
CA LEU A 215 25.39 -13.13 -9.03
C LEU A 215 26.72 -13.01 -8.26
N ARG A 216 27.05 -13.97 -7.38
CA ARG A 216 28.24 -13.96 -6.50
C ARG A 216 28.44 -12.62 -5.75
N GLN A 217 27.35 -11.96 -5.37
CA GLN A 217 27.37 -10.68 -4.67
C GLN A 217 27.55 -10.88 -3.16
N LYS A 218 28.17 -9.91 -2.49
CA LYS A 218 28.39 -9.96 -1.04
C LYS A 218 27.04 -9.92 -0.31
N GLY A 219 26.83 -10.89 0.59
CA GLY A 219 25.58 -11.03 1.34
C GLY A 219 24.49 -11.83 0.60
N HIS A 220 24.83 -12.43 -0.54
CA HIS A 220 23.99 -13.41 -1.21
C HIS A 220 24.58 -14.81 -1.00
N ASP A 221 23.73 -15.73 -0.57
CA ASP A 221 24.01 -17.15 -0.58
C ASP A 221 24.02 -17.67 -2.03
N ALA A 222 24.78 -18.75 -2.25
CA ALA A 222 24.91 -19.37 -3.55
C ALA A 222 23.56 -19.94 -4.05
N CYS A 223 23.28 -19.68 -5.33
CA CYS A 223 22.19 -20.31 -6.08
C CYS A 223 22.74 -20.94 -7.36
N PHE A 224 23.58 -21.97 -7.21
CA PHE A 224 24.18 -22.70 -8.33
C PHE A 224 23.61 -24.11 -8.44
N ARG A 225 23.72 -24.70 -9.62
CA ARG A 225 23.36 -26.10 -9.83
C ARG A 225 24.14 -26.98 -8.85
N GLY A 226 23.43 -27.82 -8.11
CA GLY A 226 24.01 -28.72 -7.11
C GLY A 226 23.75 -28.27 -5.67
N GLU A 227 23.44 -26.99 -5.44
CA GLU A 227 22.97 -26.50 -4.15
C GLU A 227 21.65 -27.16 -3.76
N ARG A 228 21.50 -27.50 -2.48
CA ARG A 228 20.29 -28.11 -1.92
C ARG A 228 19.97 -27.46 -0.59
N TRP A 229 18.69 -27.17 -0.37
CA TRP A 229 18.17 -26.74 0.92
C TRP A 229 16.74 -27.24 1.07
N GLN A 230 16.30 -27.26 2.32
CA GLN A 230 14.93 -27.59 2.69
C GLN A 230 14.34 -26.39 3.41
N TRP A 231 13.10 -26.06 3.09
CA TRP A 231 12.39 -24.93 3.70
C TRP A 231 11.03 -25.38 4.19
N GLN A 232 10.78 -25.18 5.49
CA GLN A 232 9.51 -25.52 6.15
C GLN A 232 9.07 -27.00 6.01
N GLY A 233 10.04 -27.93 5.93
CA GLY A 233 9.79 -29.38 5.91
C GLY A 233 9.49 -29.91 4.53
#